data_AF-A0A9C7SGI2-F1
#
_entry.id   AF-A0A9C7SGI2-F1
#
_cell.length_a   1.000
_cell.length_b   1.000
_cell.length_c   1.000
_cell.angle_alpha   90.00
_cell.angle_beta   90.00
_cell.angle_gamma   90.00
#
_symmetry.space_group_name_H-M   'P 1'
#
loop_
_entity.id
_entity.type
_entity.pdbx_description
1 polymer ?
#
loop_
_entity_poly.entity_id
_entity_poly.type
_entity_poly.pdbx_seq_one_letter_code
_entity_poly.pdbx_strand_id
1 'polypeptide(L)'
;MAKQYPAITDKLSAFIADQKIFFVGTAAENGRVNISPKGMDSLRVINENRVVWLNVTGSGNETSAHTQIVNRITIMFCSFSGTPMILRLYGKVREIT
;
A
#
# COMPACT_ATOMS: atom_id res chain seq x y z
N MET A 1 13.00 7.93 -15.61
CA MET A 1 13.10 6.86 -14.59
C MET A 1 12.56 7.38 -13.27
N ALA A 2 11.85 6.57 -12.49
CA ALA A 2 11.40 6.96 -11.16
C ALA A 2 12.58 6.93 -10.17
N LYS A 3 12.60 7.85 -9.20
CA LYS A 3 13.60 7.86 -8.13
C LYS A 3 13.28 6.75 -7.12
N GLN A 4 14.26 5.91 -6.82
CA GLN A 4 14.15 4.92 -5.75
C GLN A 4 14.72 5.48 -4.46
N TYR A 5 14.07 5.15 -3.35
CA TYR A 5 14.48 5.52 -2.00
C TYR A 5 14.72 4.23 -1.23
N PRO A 6 15.80 4.12 -0.45
CA PRO A 6 16.04 2.93 0.36
C PRO A 6 15.08 2.83 1.56
N ALA A 7 14.42 3.93 1.92
CA ALA A 7 13.50 4.00 3.05
C ALA A 7 12.49 5.15 2.93
N ILE A 8 11.43 5.10 3.73
CA ILE A 8 10.40 6.14 3.89
C ILE A 8 11.00 7.28 4.71
N THR A 9 11.28 8.40 4.05
CA THR A 9 11.73 9.63 4.72
C THR A 9 10.57 10.36 5.38
N ASP A 10 10.85 11.30 6.28
CA ASP A 10 9.81 12.14 6.91
C ASP A 10 8.91 12.84 5.90
N LYS A 11 9.50 13.31 4.79
CA LYS A 11 8.74 13.92 3.69
C LYS A 11 7.80 12.92 3.02
N LEU A 12 8.24 11.68 2.80
CA LEU A 12 7.39 10.63 2.23
C LEU A 12 6.31 10.18 3.22
N SER A 13 6.65 10.11 4.50
CA SER A 13 5.69 9.81 5.58
C SER A 13 4.58 10.86 5.65
N ALA A 14 4.94 12.15 5.63
CA ALA A 14 3.97 13.24 5.60
C ALA A 14 3.08 13.20 4.35
N PHE A 15 3.66 12.89 3.19
CA PHE A 15 2.89 12.69 1.96
C PHE A 15 1.89 11.54 2.08
N ILE A 16 2.32 10.40 2.63
CA ILE A 16 1.46 9.23 2.86
C ILE A 16 0.28 9.59 3.79
N ALA A 17 0.56 10.31 4.88
CA ALA A 17 -0.43 10.69 5.88
C ALA A 17 -1.51 11.65 5.35
N ASP A 18 -1.20 12.45 4.34
CA ASP A 18 -2.15 13.38 3.71
C ASP A 18 -3.16 12.67 2.79
N GLN A 19 -2.84 11.46 2.32
CA GLN A 19 -3.67 10.77 1.34
C GLN A 19 -4.97 10.21 1.94
N LYS A 20 -6.10 10.54 1.29
CA LYS A 20 -7.43 10.01 1.68
C LYS A 20 -7.71 8.61 1.15
N ILE A 21 -6.97 8.21 0.12
CA ILE A 21 -7.10 6.92 -0.57
C ILE A 21 -5.71 6.43 -0.98
N PHE A 22 -5.52 5.13 -0.89
CA PHE A 22 -4.35 4.40 -1.40
C PHE A 22 -4.81 3.10 -2.05
N PHE A 23 -3.97 2.54 -2.92
CA PHE A 23 -4.31 1.36 -3.71
C PHE A 23 -3.40 0.21 -3.33
N VAL A 24 -3.99 -0.94 -3.02
CA VAL A 24 -3.27 -2.16 -2.68
C VAL A 24 -3.31 -3.10 -3.87
N GLY A 25 -2.14 -3.34 -4.47
CA GLY A 25 -1.95 -4.27 -5.58
C GLY A 25 -1.38 -5.59 -5.10
N THR A 26 -2.04 -6.70 -5.43
CA THR A 26 -1.62 -8.07 -5.13
C THR A 26 -1.91 -9.00 -6.30
N ALA A 27 -1.19 -10.11 -6.40
CA ALA A 27 -1.45 -11.14 -7.40
C ALA A 27 -0.96 -12.49 -6.90
N ALA A 28 -1.77 -13.53 -7.09
CA ALA A 28 -1.33 -14.92 -6.97
C ALA A 28 -0.39 -15.30 -8.14
N GLU A 29 0.04 -16.56 -8.18
CA GLU A 29 0.83 -17.12 -9.28
C GLU A 29 0.06 -17.06 -10.61
N ASN A 30 -1.26 -17.27 -10.54
CA ASN A 30 -2.16 -17.39 -11.69
C ASN A 30 -3.35 -16.45 -11.52
N GLY A 31 -4.06 -16.17 -12.61
CA GLY A 31 -5.33 -15.46 -12.57
C GLY A 31 -5.18 -13.93 -12.67
N ARG A 32 -6.10 -13.20 -12.03
CA ARG A 32 -6.19 -11.74 -12.15
C ARG A 32 -5.32 -11.04 -11.11
N VAL A 33 -4.81 -9.88 -11.48
CA VAL A 33 -4.22 -8.94 -10.52
C VAL A 33 -5.37 -8.27 -9.76
N ASN A 34 -5.29 -8.28 -8.44
CA ASN A 34 -6.21 -7.55 -7.59
C ASN A 34 -5.66 -6.15 -7.31
N ILE A 35 -6.52 -5.13 -7.41
CA ILE A 35 -6.25 -3.74 -7.05
C ILE A 35 -7.40 -3.26 -6.18
N SER A 36 -7.14 -3.13 -4.88
CA SER A 36 -8.17 -2.72 -3.92
C SER A 36 -7.94 -1.27 -3.48
N PRO A 37 -8.87 -0.33 -3.75
CA PRO A 37 -8.83 0.97 -3.14
C PRO A 37 -9.12 0.84 -1.64
N LYS A 38 -8.25 1.42 -0.82
CA LYS A 38 -8.39 1.53 0.63
C LYS A 38 -8.31 3.00 1.00
N GLY A 39 -8.94 3.38 2.09
CA GLY A 39 -8.97 4.78 2.52
C GLY A 39 -9.26 4.87 4.00
N MET A 40 -9.90 5.97 4.41
CA MET A 40 -10.09 6.33 5.82
C MET A 40 -8.74 6.59 6.51
N ASP A 41 -8.79 6.96 7.78
CA ASP A 41 -7.61 7.12 8.62
C ASP A 41 -7.07 5.75 9.08
N SER A 42 -6.76 4.87 8.12
CA SER A 42 -6.51 3.45 8.37
C SER A 42 -5.04 3.04 8.26
N LEU A 43 -4.15 3.89 7.74
CA LEU A 43 -2.74 3.57 7.50
C LEU A 43 -1.80 4.41 8.37
N ARG A 44 -0.74 3.77 8.90
CA ARG A 44 0.35 4.43 9.64
C ARG A 44 1.71 3.97 9.13
N VAL A 45 2.64 4.91 8.98
CA VAL A 45 4.07 4.62 8.89
C VAL A 45 4.60 4.43 10.30
N ILE A 46 5.12 3.25 10.62
CA ILE A 46 5.58 2.92 11.99
C ILE A 46 7.11 2.91 12.10
N ASN A 47 7.81 2.79 10.98
CA ASN A 47 9.23 3.15 10.84
C ASN A 47 9.57 3.33 9.35
N GLU A 48 10.83 3.64 9.08
CA GLU A 48 11.39 3.90 7.75
C GLU A 48 11.15 2.77 6.72
N ASN A 49 10.84 1.55 7.14
CA ASN A 49 10.65 0.39 6.26
C ASN A 49 9.36 -0.39 6.56
N ARG A 50 8.42 0.22 7.29
CA ARG A 50 7.21 -0.49 7.72
C ARG A 50 6.01 0.43 7.84
N VAL A 51 4.94 0.01 7.19
CA VAL A 51 3.60 0.57 7.34
C VAL A 51 2.67 -0.49 7.89
N VAL A 52 1.60 -0.06 8.54
CA VAL A 52 0.47 -0.91 8.94
C VAL A 52 -0.81 -0.25 8.46
N TRP A 53 -1.79 -1.05 8.06
CA TRP A 53 -3.13 -0.53 7.81
C TRP A 53 -4.20 -1.49 8.29
N LEU A 54 -5.38 -0.96 8.59
CA LEU A 54 -6.54 -1.78 8.92
C LEU A 54 -7.16 -2.35 7.65
N ASN A 55 -7.13 -3.68 7.53
CA ASN A 55 -7.86 -4.37 6.47
C ASN A 55 -9.35 -4.44 6.84
N VAL A 56 -10.07 -3.36 6.57
CA VAL A 56 -11.50 -3.25 6.81
C VAL A 56 -12.31 -4.20 5.92
N THR A 57 -13.52 -4.53 6.36
CA THR A 57 -14.50 -5.33 5.61
C THR A 57 -14.89 -4.63 4.32
N GLY A 58 -14.72 -5.31 3.17
CA GLY A 58 -15.15 -4.80 1.86
C GLY A 58 -14.26 -5.26 0.72
N SER A 59 -14.91 -5.62 -0.40
CA SER A 59 -14.42 -6.33 -1.61
C SER A 59 -13.66 -7.59 -1.26
N GLY A 60 -14.23 -8.78 -1.57
CA GLY A 60 -13.75 -10.10 -1.18
C GLY A 60 -12.24 -10.17 -0.99
N ASN A 61 -11.78 -10.77 0.12
CA ASN A 61 -10.44 -10.65 0.68
C ASN A 61 -9.33 -11.31 -0.18
N GLU A 62 -9.33 -11.05 -1.48
CA GLU A 62 -8.35 -11.47 -2.48
C GLU A 62 -6.96 -10.95 -2.12
N THR A 63 -6.86 -9.78 -1.48
CA THR A 63 -5.58 -9.30 -0.94
C THR A 63 -4.98 -10.31 0.05
N SER A 64 -5.78 -10.78 1.00
CA SER A 64 -5.35 -11.80 1.97
C SER A 64 -5.06 -13.13 1.27
N ALA A 65 -5.99 -13.60 0.43
CA ALA A 65 -5.83 -14.87 -0.29
C ALA A 65 -4.57 -14.88 -1.17
N HIS A 66 -4.31 -13.81 -1.93
CA HIS A 66 -3.10 -13.69 -2.76
C HIS A 66 -1.84 -13.68 -1.92
N THR A 67 -1.83 -12.96 -0.81
CA THR A 67 -0.60 -12.76 -0.01
C THR A 67 -0.22 -13.94 0.86
N GLN A 68 -1.19 -14.81 1.16
CA GLN A 68 -0.95 -16.13 1.76
C GLN A 68 -0.24 -17.10 0.79
N ILE A 69 -0.47 -16.98 -0.52
CA ILE A 69 0.18 -17.79 -1.55
C ILE A 69 1.50 -17.15 -1.99
N VAL A 70 1.46 -15.88 -2.39
CA VAL A 70 2.62 -15.12 -2.89
C VAL A 70 2.79 -13.88 -2.04
N ASN A 71 3.78 -13.90 -1.14
CA ASN A 71 4.02 -12.81 -0.20
C ASN A 71 4.74 -11.62 -0.84
N ARG A 72 4.04 -10.91 -1.73
CA ARG A 72 4.45 -9.64 -2.34
C ARG A 72 3.27 -8.70 -2.45
N ILE A 73 3.51 -7.42 -2.20
CA ILE A 73 2.48 -6.38 -2.25
C ILE A 73 3.07 -5.09 -2.81
N THR A 74 2.23 -4.32 -3.51
CA THR A 74 2.52 -2.92 -3.86
C THR A 74 1.44 -2.04 -3.27
N ILE A 75 1.83 -0.99 -2.56
CA ILE A 75 0.91 0.06 -2.11
C ILE A 75 1.22 1.31 -2.91
N MET A 76 0.21 1.88 -3.57
CA MET A 76 0.35 3.10 -4.36
C MET A 76 -0.44 4.25 -3.74
N PHE A 77 0.19 5.41 -3.72
CA PHE A 77 -0.38 6.69 -3.31
C PHE A 77 -0.32 7.67 -4.50
N CYS A 78 -1.35 8.49 -4.65
CA CYS A 78 -1.43 9.49 -5.71
C CYS A 78 -1.83 10.83 -5.12
N SER A 79 -1.10 11.91 -5.44
CA SER A 79 -1.55 13.26 -5.14
C SER A 79 -2.81 13.59 -5.95
N PHE A 80 -3.90 13.92 -5.27
CA PHE A 80 -5.11 14.46 -5.90
C PHE A 80 -5.17 16.00 -5.87
N SER A 81 -4.21 16.62 -5.19
CA SER A 81 -4.04 18.07 -5.07
C SER A 81 -2.56 18.42 -4.96
N GLY A 82 -2.21 19.67 -5.27
CA GLY A 82 -0.82 20.16 -5.17
C GLY A 82 0.08 19.59 -6.26
N THR A 83 1.36 19.35 -5.92
CA THR A 83 2.36 18.86 -6.88
C THR A 83 2.04 17.42 -7.30
N PRO A 84 2.00 17.12 -8.61
CA PRO A 84 1.73 15.77 -9.09
C PRO A 84 2.82 14.79 -8.63
N MET A 85 2.41 13.77 -7.87
CA MET A 85 3.28 12.76 -7.30
C MET A 85 2.58 11.41 -7.24
N ILE A 86 3.31 10.36 -7.65
CA ILE A 86 2.94 8.97 -7.42
C ILE A 86 4.04 8.35 -6.56
N LEU A 87 3.66 7.79 -5.41
CA LEU A 87 4.56 7.03 -4.55
C LEU A 87 4.13 5.57 -4.54
N ARG A 88 5.11 4.66 -4.59
CA ARG A 88 4.88 3.23 -4.45
C ARG A 88 5.76 2.67 -3.34
N LEU A 89 5.14 1.89 -2.47
CA LEU A 89 5.83 1.03 -1.51
C LEU A 89 5.79 -0.39 -2.05
N TYR A 90 6.94 -1.04 -2.08
CA TYR A 90 7.07 -2.44 -2.46
C TYR A 90 7.50 -3.23 -1.24
N GLY A 91 6.91 -4.38 -1.02
CA GLY A 91 7.30 -5.18 0.13
C GLY A 91 6.59 -6.50 0.25
N LYS A 92 6.78 -7.08 1.43
CA LYS A 92 6.08 -8.27 1.93
C LYS A 92 5.02 -7.82 2.93
N VAL A 93 4.02 -8.65 3.14
CA VAL A 93 2.96 -8.42 4.13
C VAL A 93 2.96 -9.53 5.17
N ARG A 94 2.48 -9.18 6.36
CA ARG A 94 2.15 -10.11 7.43
C ARG A 94 0.78 -9.72 7.95
N GLU A 95 -0.17 -10.63 7.83
CA GLU A 95 -1.49 -10.45 8.43
C GLU A 95 -1.40 -10.68 9.94
N ILE A 96 -2.12 -9.85 10.70
CA ILE A 96 -2.23 -9.95 12.14
C ILE A 96 -3.73 -10.05 12.41
N THR A 97 -4.15 -11.14 13.04
CA THR A 97 -5.55 -11.44 13.37
C THR A 97 -5.72 -11.42 14.88
#